data_AF-A0AAW5TLP4-F1
#
_entry.id   AF-A0AAW5TLP4-F1
#
_cell.length_a   1.000
_cell.length_b   1.000
_cell.length_c   1.000
_cell.angle_alpha   90.00
_cell.angle_beta   90.00
_cell.angle_gamma   90.00
#
_symmetry.space_group_name_H-M   'P 1'
#
loop_
_entity.id
_entity.type
_entity.pdbx_description
1 polymer ?
#
loop_
_entity_poly.entity_id
_entity_poly.type
_entity_poly.pdbx_seq_one_letter_code
_entity_poly.pdbx_strand_id
1 'polypeptide(L)' 'MIITKVLNNNVVISEENHQEVVLMGRGLAFGCKAGDDIRDNLIEKKYVLSENKRELLLELPADIIEMADKIITYA' A
#
# COMPACT_ATOMS: atom_id res chain seq x y z
N MET A 1 -4.18 7.66 9.53
CA MET A 1 -4.11 7.79 8.05
C MET A 1 -5.35 7.12 7.47
N ILE A 2 -5.95 7.64 6.39
CA ILE A 2 -7.21 7.10 5.84
C ILE A 2 -6.93 6.30 4.56
N ILE A 3 -7.52 5.11 4.44
CA ILE A 3 -7.41 4.28 3.24
C ILE A 3 -8.14 4.97 2.08
N THR A 4 -7.41 5.30 1.02
CA THR A 4 -8.00 5.78 -0.23
C THR A 4 -8.39 4.61 -1.13
N LYS A 5 -7.58 3.54 -1.14
CA LYS A 5 -7.84 2.33 -1.93
C LYS A 5 -7.26 1.09 -1.26
N VAL A 6 -8.01 -0.01 -1.27
CA VAL A 6 -7.51 -1.34 -0.89
C VAL A 6 -7.03 -2.06 -2.16
N LEU A 7 -5.78 -2.52 -2.19
CA LEU A 7 -5.22 -3.25 -3.33
C LEU A 7 -5.31 -4.77 -3.12
N ASN A 8 -4.95 -5.26 -1.93
CA ASN A 8 -5.21 -6.62 -1.45
C ASN A 8 -5.20 -6.63 0.10
N ASN A 9 -5.22 -7.81 0.73
CA ASN A 9 -5.22 -7.95 2.20
C ASN A 9 -4.01 -7.32 2.91
N ASN A 10 -2.91 -7.10 2.19
CA ASN A 10 -1.63 -6.65 2.75
C ASN A 10 -1.23 -5.24 2.28
N VAL A 11 -1.84 -4.74 1.21
CA VAL A 11 -1.44 -3.50 0.54
C VAL A 11 -2.61 -2.54 0.41
N VAL A 12 -2.40 -1.30 0.87
CA VAL A 12 -3.37 -0.20 0.73
C VAL A 12 -2.69 1.06 0.20
N ILE A 13 -3.48 1.92 -0.41
CA ILE A 13 -3.10 3.30 -0.75
C ILE A 13 -3.75 4.23 0.27
N SER A 14 -2.99 5.22 0.71
CA SER A 14 -3.41 6.31 1.59
C SER A 14 -2.85 7.63 1.08
N GLU A 15 -3.33 8.74 1.60
CA GLU A 15 -2.69 10.05 1.44
C GLU A 15 -2.05 10.47 2.76
N GLU A 16 -0.85 11.05 2.70
CA GLU A 16 -0.16 11.69 3.82
C GLU A 16 0.57 12.94 3.32
N ASN A 17 0.38 14.09 3.98
CA ASN A 17 1.01 15.36 3.59
C ASN A 17 0.80 15.73 2.10
N HIS A 18 -0.41 15.47 1.57
CA HIS A 18 -0.75 15.66 0.15
C HIS A 18 0.07 14.81 -0.83
N GLN A 19 0.68 13.73 -0.35
CA GLN A 19 1.35 12.74 -1.18
C GLN A 19 0.64 11.40 -1.03
N GLU A 20 0.43 10.73 -2.16
CA GLU A 20 -0.02 9.35 -2.11
C GLU A 20 1.09 8.45 -1.59
N VAL A 21 0.70 7.52 -0.73
CA VAL A 21 1.59 6.53 -0.15
C VAL A 21 1.00 5.13 -0.29
N VAL A 22 1.85 4.18 -0.65
CA VAL A 22 1.54 2.75 -0.58
C VAL A 22 2.00 2.24 0.77
N LEU A 23 1.07 1.67 1.53
CA LEU A 23 1.38 1.03 2.81
C LEU A 23 1.27 -0.48 2.64
N MET A 24 2.26 -1.18 3.13
CA MET A 24 2.33 -2.64 3.11
C MET A 24 2.48 -3.17 4.53
N GLY A 25 1.77 -4.25 4.81
CA GLY A 25 1.91 -4.97 6.06
C GLY A 25 1.00 -6.20 6.09
N ARG A 26 1.46 -7.27 6.74
CA ARG A 26 0.69 -8.51 6.84
C ARG A 26 -0.69 -8.28 7.47
N GLY A 27 -1.75 -8.50 6.69
CA GLY A 27 -3.14 -8.34 7.14
C GLY A 27 -3.55 -6.88 7.40
N LEU A 28 -2.77 -5.89 6.94
CA LEU A 28 -3.05 -4.47 7.13
C LEU A 28 -4.47 -4.09 6.68
N ALA A 29 -4.87 -4.60 5.51
CA ALA A 29 -6.16 -4.32 4.89
C ALA A 29 -7.23 -5.38 5.15
N PHE A 30 -6.92 -6.41 5.97
CA PHE A 30 -7.85 -7.50 6.21
C PHE A 30 -9.12 -6.99 6.91
N GLY A 31 -10.25 -7.07 6.19
CA GLY A 31 -11.54 -6.58 6.65
C GLY A 31 -11.74 -5.06 6.56
N CYS A 32 -10.81 -4.33 5.92
CA CYS A 32 -10.88 -2.89 5.73
C CYS A 32 -11.46 -2.51 4.36
N LYS A 33 -11.98 -1.29 4.24
CA LYS A 33 -12.42 -0.68 2.98
C LYS A 33 -11.89 0.76 2.85
N ALA A 34 -12.07 1.34 1.66
CA ALA A 34 -11.77 2.74 1.45
C ALA A 34 -12.60 3.62 2.41
N GLY A 35 -11.96 4.61 3.00
CA GLY A 35 -12.51 5.49 4.03
C GLY A 35 -12.25 5.04 5.47
N ASP A 36 -11.78 3.80 5.71
CA ASP A 36 -11.43 3.35 7.05
C ASP A 36 -10.05 3.89 7.50
N ASP A 37 -9.87 4.01 8.81
CA ASP A 37 -8.57 4.33 9.42
C ASP A 37 -7.60 3.15 9.35
N ILE A 38 -6.33 3.49 9.13
CA ILE A 38 -5.24 2.53 9.06
C ILE A 38 -4.70 2.27 10.46
N ARG A 39 -4.51 0.99 10.77
CA ARG A 39 -3.86 0.55 11.99
C ARG A 39 -2.35 0.71 11.84
N ASP A 40 -1.79 1.79 12.38
CA ASP A 40 -0.38 2.14 12.21
C ASP A 40 0.59 1.04 12.69
N ASN A 41 0.19 0.24 13.68
CA ASN A 41 0.99 -0.88 14.19
C ASN A 41 1.13 -2.05 13.22
N LEU A 42 0.30 -2.12 12.18
CA LEU A 42 0.37 -3.15 11.14
C LEU A 42 1.18 -2.68 9.92
N ILE A 43 1.62 -1.42 9.88
CA ILE A 43 2.42 -0.91 8.77
C ILE A 43 3.85 -1.44 8.92
N GLU A 44 4.27 -2.29 8.00
CA GLU A 44 5.64 -2.81 7.94
C GLU A 44 6.50 -1.95 7.01
N LYS A 45 5.92 -1.44 5.91
CA LYS A 45 6.61 -0.55 4.96
C LYS A 45 5.68 0.53 4.42
N LYS A 46 6.28 1.69 4.13
CA LYS A 46 5.63 2.85 3.50
C LYS A 46 6.47 3.29 2.29
N TYR A 47 5.83 3.39 1.13
CA TYR A 47 6.42 3.92 -0.09
C TYR A 47 5.71 5.20 -0.47
N VAL A 48 6.47 6.26 -0.75
CA VAL A 48 5.91 7.51 -1.28
C VAL A 48 5.84 7.41 -2.80
N LEU A 49 4.65 7.63 -3.35
CA LEU A 49 4.44 7.66 -4.80
C LEU A 49 4.81 9.04 -5.34
N SER A 50 5.85 9.09 -6.15
CA SER A 50 6.06 10.24 -7.04
C SER A 50 4.96 10.28 -8.11
N GLU A 51 4.43 11.47 -8.42
CA GLU A 51 3.40 11.72 -9.46
C GLU A 51 3.59 10.87 -10.73
N ASN A 52 4.83 10.77 -11.23
CA ASN A 52 5.18 10.12 -12.49
C ASN A 52 5.09 8.58 -12.49
N LYS A 53 4.92 7.94 -11.32
CA LYS A 53 4.93 6.46 -11.17
C LYS A 53 3.60 5.90 -10.65
N ARG A 54 2.61 6.77 -10.47
CA ARG A 54 1.32 6.43 -9.87
C ARG A 54 0.48 5.54 -10.76
N GLU A 55 0.36 5.90 -12.04
CA GLU A 55 -0.42 5.13 -13.03
C GLU A 55 0.14 3.72 -13.18
N LEU A 56 1.46 3.58 -13.32
CA LEU A 56 2.12 2.28 -13.45
C LEU A 56 1.85 1.35 -12.25
N LEU A 57 1.89 1.89 -11.03
CA LEU A 57 1.62 1.11 -9.81
C LEU A 57 0.14 0.72 -9.67
N LEU A 58 -0.77 1.55 -10.18
CA LEU A 58 -2.21 1.26 -10.18
C LEU A 58 -2.61 0.24 -11.25
N GLU A 59 -1.85 0.15 -12.35
CA GLU A 59 -2.04 -0.84 -13.41
C GLU A 59 -1.51 -2.23 -13.04
N LEU A 60 -0.55 -2.31 -12.11
CA LEU A 60 0.00 -3.57 -11.65
C LEU A 60 -0.94 -4.27 -10.67
N PRO A 61 -1.18 -5.58 -10.83
CA PRO A 61 -1.85 -6.38 -9.81
C PRO A 61 -1.12 -6.30 -8.47
N ALA A 62 -1.87 -6.11 -7.39
CA ALA A 62 -1.35 -5.98 -6.02
C ALA A 62 -0.42 -7.13 -5.62
N ASP A 63 -0.74 -8.35 -6.07
CA ASP A 63 0.03 -9.55 -5.75
C ASP A 63 1.42 -9.52 -6.40
N ILE A 64 1.57 -8.90 -7.58
CA ILE A 64 2.88 -8.72 -8.22
C ILE A 64 3.74 -7.75 -7.40
N ILE A 65 3.13 -6.67 -6.91
CA ILE A 65 3.80 -5.69 -6.05
C ILE A 65 4.28 -6.35 -4.76
N GLU A 66 3.41 -7.12 -4.11
CA GLU A 66 3.75 -7.87 -2.89
C GLU A 66 4.86 -8.89 -3.13
N MET A 67 4.82 -9.62 -4.25
CA MET A 67 5.88 -10.58 -4.60
C MET A 67 7.21 -9.88 -4.87
N ALA A 68 7.20 -8.78 -5.61
CA ALA A 68 8.41 -8.00 -5.89
C ALA A 68 9.04 -7.51 -4.58
N ASP A 69 8.24 -7.03 -3.62
CA ASP A 69 8.76 -6.61 -2.33
C ASP A 69 9.40 -7.75 -1.53
N LYS A 70 8.79 -8.94 -1.55
CA LYS A 70 9.36 -10.13 -0.92
C LYS A 70 10.72 -10.50 -1.52
N ILE A 71 10.86 -10.42 -2.83
CA ILE A 71 12.13 -10.68 -3.53
C ILE A 71 13.19 -9.65 -3.13
N ILE A 72 12.85 -8.36 -3.15
CA ILE A 72 13.77 -7.27 -2.78
C ILE A 72 14.23 -7.40 -1.33
N THR A 73 13.34 -7.82 -0.42
CA THR A 73 13.67 -7.99 1.00
C THR A 73 14.62 -9.16 1.27
N TYR A 74 14.60 -10.18 0.43
CA TYR A 74 15.42 -11.38 0.58
C TYR A 74 16.79 -11.29 -0.11
N ALA A 75 17.01 -10.25 -0.94
CA ALA A 75 18.26 -9.99 -1.66
C ALA A 75 19.20 -9.09 -0.84
#